data_AF-B7RYV5-F1
#
_entry.id   AF-B7RYV5-F1
#
_cell.length_a   1.000
_cell.length_b   1.000
_cell.length_c   1.000
_cell.angle_alpha   90.00
_cell.angle_beta   90.00
_cell.angle_gamma   90.00
#
_symmetry.space_group_name_H-M   'P 1'
#
loop_
_entity.id
_entity.type
_entity.pdbx_description
1 polymer ?
#
loop_
_entity_poly.entity_id
_entity_poly.type
_entity_poly.pdbx_seq_one_letter_code
_entity_poly.pdbx_strand_id
1 'polypeptide(L)'
;MAWSDERLLGLEGELPQVGNTVDAETATWTSNIGASELIAVWEDPDFDPENPAVYYARVLEIPTPRWTSYEAARFGVELPAGVPISLQERAYTSAIWYAP
;
A
#
# COMPACT_ATOMS: atom_id res chain seq x y z
N MET A 1 -4.76 -12.54 -5.55
CA MET A 1 -4.12 -11.42 -4.82
C MET A 1 -3.02 -11.98 -3.92
N ALA A 2 -2.04 -11.17 -3.51
CA ALA A 2 -1.03 -11.53 -2.52
C ALA A 2 -0.90 -10.39 -1.49
N TRP A 3 -0.47 -10.73 -0.27
CA TRP A 3 -0.19 -9.77 0.80
C TRP A 3 0.99 -10.24 1.64
N SER A 4 1.66 -9.29 2.28
CA SER A 4 2.77 -9.52 3.18
C SER A 4 2.35 -10.00 4.56
N ASP A 5 3.32 -10.58 5.27
CA ASP A 5 3.23 -11.00 6.66
C ASP A 5 2.16 -12.10 6.86
N GLU A 6 2.03 -12.64 8.07
CA GLU A 6 1.04 -13.68 8.40
C GLU A 6 -0.38 -13.11 8.62
N ARG A 7 -0.76 -12.10 7.83
CA ARG A 7 -2.09 -11.48 7.91
C ARG A 7 -3.13 -12.45 7.38
N LEU A 8 -4.21 -12.62 8.15
CA LEU A 8 -5.33 -13.47 7.78
C LEU A 8 -6.52 -12.60 7.38
N LEU A 9 -7.27 -13.07 6.38
CA LEU A 9 -8.58 -12.49 6.06
C LEU A 9 -9.52 -12.75 7.23
N GLY A 10 -10.29 -11.73 7.59
CA GLY A 10 -11.42 -11.90 8.49
C GLY A 10 -12.58 -12.62 7.82
N LEU A 11 -13.63 -12.84 8.59
CA LEU A 11 -14.78 -13.66 8.19
C LEU A 11 -15.58 -13.04 7.03
N GLU A 12 -15.47 -11.73 6.82
CA GLU A 12 -16.17 -10.99 5.78
C GLU A 12 -15.26 -10.67 4.58
N GLY A 13 -14.06 -11.27 4.53
CA GLY A 13 -13.09 -11.06 3.46
C GLY A 13 -12.26 -9.78 3.60
N GLU A 14 -12.28 -9.16 4.77
CA GLU A 14 -11.47 -7.99 5.10
C GLU A 14 -10.03 -8.40 5.44
N LEU A 15 -9.05 -7.72 4.83
CA LEU A 15 -7.65 -7.90 5.17
C LEU A 15 -7.22 -6.77 6.13
N PRO A 16 -6.72 -7.08 7.34
CA PRO A 16 -6.16 -6.07 8.24
C PRO A 16 -5.06 -5.25 7.55
N GLN A 17 -4.93 -3.98 7.92
CA GLN A 17 -3.84 -3.14 7.43
C GLN A 17 -2.48 -3.72 7.82
N VAL A 18 -1.48 -3.50 6.98
CA VAL A 18 -0.08 -3.79 7.35
C VAL A 18 0.31 -2.87 8.51
N GLY A 19 1.27 -3.30 9.34
CA GLY A 19 1.76 -2.51 10.46
C GLY A 19 2.35 -1.16 10.03
N ASN A 20 2.66 -0.32 11.01
CA ASN A 20 3.30 0.98 10.81
C ASN A 20 4.56 1.08 11.67
N THR A 21 5.69 1.40 11.04
CA THR A 21 7.01 1.52 11.68
C THR A 21 7.57 2.94 11.62
N VAL A 22 6.74 3.93 11.25
CA VAL A 22 7.16 5.32 11.13
C VAL A 22 7.46 5.92 12.50
N ASP A 23 8.67 6.47 12.62
CA ASP A 23 9.11 7.33 13.71
C ASP A 23 8.90 8.80 13.30
N ALA A 24 8.03 9.49 14.04
CA ALA A 24 7.68 10.88 13.77
C ALA A 24 8.79 11.88 14.17
N GLU A 25 9.64 11.54 15.14
CA GLU A 25 10.71 12.44 15.61
C GLU A 25 11.84 12.50 14.59
N THR A 26 12.20 11.35 14.03
CA THR A 26 13.32 11.25 13.08
C THR A 26 12.88 11.22 11.61
N ALA A 27 11.57 11.11 11.35
CA ALA A 27 11.01 10.88 10.02
C ALA A 27 11.65 9.68 9.30
N THR A 28 11.86 8.59 10.06
CA THR A 28 12.39 7.32 9.56
C THR A 28 11.37 6.19 9.71
N TRP A 29 11.63 5.04 9.08
CA TRP A 29 10.82 3.84 9.20
C TRP A 29 11.69 2.60 8.94
N THR A 30 11.25 1.44 9.44
CA THR A 30 11.94 0.17 9.21
C THR A 30 11.19 -0.69 8.20
N SER A 31 11.94 -1.32 7.29
CA SER A 31 11.40 -2.25 6.28
C SER A 31 11.41 -3.71 6.77
N ASN A 32 11.20 -3.93 8.07
CA ASN A 32 11.15 -5.27 8.70
C ASN A 32 9.73 -5.87 8.74
N ILE A 33 8.75 -5.13 8.24
CA ILE A 33 7.38 -5.58 7.94
C ILE A 33 7.15 -5.43 6.44
N GLY A 34 6.11 -6.07 5.92
CA GLY A 34 5.86 -6.05 4.50
C GLY A 34 6.61 -7.15 3.76
N ALA A 35 6.68 -7.04 2.44
CA ALA A 35 7.43 -7.96 1.61
C ALA A 35 8.13 -7.17 0.49
N SER A 36 9.37 -7.53 0.20
CA SER A 36 10.10 -6.96 -0.94
C SER A 36 9.56 -7.43 -2.29
N GLU A 37 8.84 -8.54 -2.31
CA GLU A 37 8.24 -9.14 -3.50
C GLU A 37 6.90 -9.79 -3.14
N LEU A 38 5.91 -9.61 -4.03
CA LEU A 38 4.62 -10.27 -3.95
C LEU A 38 4.35 -10.93 -5.31
N ILE A 39 4.15 -12.25 -5.30
CA ILE A 39 3.83 -13.03 -6.50
C ILE A 39 2.45 -13.65 -6.30
N ALA A 40 1.57 -13.46 -7.28
CA ALA A 40 0.28 -14.13 -7.32
C ALA A 40 -0.12 -14.41 -8.76
N VAL A 41 -0.88 -15.49 -8.95
CA VAL A 41 -1.70 -15.70 -10.14
C VAL A 41 -3.14 -15.33 -9.77
N TRP A 42 -3.83 -14.65 -10.66
CA TRP A 42 -5.23 -14.30 -10.53
C TRP A 42 -5.93 -14.49 -11.87
N GLU A 43 -7.15 -14.99 -11.82
CA GLU A 43 -8.02 -15.21 -12.96
C GLU A 43 -9.31 -14.42 -12.72
N ASP A 44 -9.81 -13.78 -13.78
CA ASP A 44 -11.07 -13.04 -13.75
C ASP A 44 -12.24 -14.03 -13.89
N PRO A 45 -13.03 -14.29 -12.82
CA PRO A 45 -14.11 -15.26 -12.87
C PRO A 45 -15.28 -14.80 -13.76
N ASP A 46 -15.35 -13.51 -14.09
CA ASP A 46 -16.43 -12.90 -14.84
C ASP A 46 -15.99 -12.52 -16.27
N PHE A 47 -14.82 -13.03 -16.72
CA PHE A 47 -14.30 -12.70 -18.04
C PHE A 47 -15.21 -13.19 -19.17
N ASP A 48 -15.55 -12.27 -20.06
CA ASP A 48 -16.30 -12.51 -21.29
C ASP A 48 -15.53 -11.93 -22.48
N PRO A 49 -15.10 -12.77 -23.45
CA PRO A 49 -14.32 -12.31 -24.61
C PRO A 49 -15.11 -11.41 -25.57
N GLU A 50 -16.44 -11.32 -25.46
CA GLU A 50 -17.22 -10.37 -26.26
C GLU A 50 -17.18 -8.95 -25.70
N ASN A 51 -16.68 -8.76 -24.47
CA ASN A 51 -16.63 -7.47 -23.79
C ASN A 51 -15.19 -6.90 -23.76
N PRO A 52 -15.01 -5.59 -24.00
CA PRO A 52 -13.75 -4.92 -23.72
C PRO A 52 -13.41 -5.00 -22.23
N ALA A 53 -12.15 -5.31 -21.90
CA ALA A 53 -11.67 -5.39 -20.53
C ALA A 53 -10.36 -4.64 -20.34
N VAL A 54 -10.10 -4.22 -19.10
CA VAL A 54 -8.86 -3.55 -18.72
C VAL A 54 -8.35 -4.09 -17.39
N TYR A 55 -7.09 -4.52 -17.38
CA TYR A 55 -6.45 -5.10 -16.21
C TYR A 55 -5.23 -4.27 -15.83
N TYR A 56 -5.05 -4.03 -14.54
CA TYR A 56 -3.84 -3.44 -13.99
C TYR A 56 -3.62 -3.99 -12.58
N ALA A 57 -2.36 -4.11 -12.18
CA ALA A 57 -2.02 -4.41 -10.81
C ALA A 57 -1.88 -3.10 -10.02
N ARG A 58 -2.31 -3.13 -8.76
CA ARG A 58 -2.05 -2.07 -7.79
C ARG A 58 -1.30 -2.65 -6.60
N VAL A 59 -0.33 -1.89 -6.08
CA VAL A 59 0.47 -2.28 -4.91
C VAL A 59 0.37 -1.17 -3.87
N LEU A 60 0.32 -1.57 -2.60
CA LEU A 60 0.38 -0.68 -1.45
C LEU A 60 1.72 -0.88 -0.75
N GLU A 61 2.47 0.19 -0.53
CA GLU A 61 3.68 0.16 0.29
C GLU A 61 3.30 0.06 1.79
N ILE A 62 4.24 -0.30 2.65
CA ILE A 62 4.07 -0.04 4.09
C ILE A 62 3.97 1.47 4.36
N PRO A 63 3.38 1.91 5.47
CA PRO A 63 3.34 3.33 5.81
C PRO A 63 4.73 3.96 5.83
N THR A 64 4.84 5.12 5.18
CA THR A 64 6.07 5.93 5.13
C THR A 64 5.82 7.30 5.75
N PRO A 65 6.86 8.03 6.19
CA PRO A 65 6.71 9.36 6.73
C PRO A 65 6.11 10.31 5.69
N ARG A 66 5.18 11.15 6.14
CA ARG A 66 4.64 12.22 5.29
C ARG A 66 5.62 13.38 5.18
N TRP A 67 5.49 14.20 4.14
CA TRP A 67 6.29 15.44 3.98
C TRP A 67 6.28 16.33 5.24
N THR A 68 5.16 16.43 5.94
CA THR A 68 5.06 17.19 7.20
C THR A 68 5.94 16.62 8.30
N SER A 69 6.07 15.30 8.39
CA SER A 69 6.95 14.63 9.35
C SER A 69 8.42 14.91 9.04
N TYR A 70 8.79 14.89 7.75
CA TYR A 70 10.13 15.29 7.33
C TYR A 70 10.44 16.75 7.69
N GLU A 71 9.48 17.67 7.51
CA GLU A 71 9.69 19.07 7.89
C GLU A 71 9.80 19.26 9.40
N ALA A 72 8.94 18.60 10.17
CA ALA A 72 8.97 18.63 11.63
C ALA A 72 10.34 18.15 12.16
N ALA A 73 10.81 17.00 11.69
CA ALA A 73 12.13 16.46 12.03
C ALA A 73 13.28 17.40 11.59
N ARG A 74 13.18 17.97 10.38
CA ARG A 74 14.21 18.87 9.84
C ARG A 74 14.33 20.18 10.63
N PHE A 75 13.21 20.76 11.05
CA PHE A 75 13.18 22.05 11.75
C PHE A 75 13.16 21.91 13.27
N GLY A 76 13.06 20.69 13.80
CA GLY A 76 12.97 20.43 15.24
C GLY A 76 11.71 21.02 15.86
N VAL A 77 10.60 21.00 15.12
CA VAL A 77 9.30 21.52 15.57
C VAL A 77 8.30 20.39 15.78
N GLU A 78 7.37 20.57 16.70
CA GLU A 78 6.30 19.60 16.92
C GLU A 78 5.26 19.66 15.80
N LEU A 79 4.77 18.49 15.39
CA LEU A 79 3.62 18.40 14.49
C LEU A 79 2.35 18.91 15.20
N PRO A 80 1.55 19.78 14.57
CA PRO A 80 0.27 20.18 15.13
C PRO A 80 -0.63 18.98 15.42
N ALA A 81 -1.46 19.11 16.46
CA ALA A 81 -2.40 18.06 16.85
C ALA A 81 -3.31 17.65 15.68
N GLY A 82 -3.43 16.33 15.45
CA GLY A 82 -4.27 15.76 14.40
C GLY A 82 -3.64 15.67 13.02
N VAL A 83 -2.40 16.15 12.82
CA VAL A 83 -1.68 15.96 11.56
C VAL A 83 -1.21 14.50 11.45
N PRO A 84 -1.53 13.78 10.37
CA PRO A 84 -1.05 12.41 10.17
C PRO A 84 0.48 12.36 10.05
N ILE A 85 1.11 11.48 10.83
CA ILE A 85 2.56 11.27 10.84
C ILE A 85 3.07 10.45 9.65
N SER A 86 2.17 9.71 8.99
CA SER A 86 2.51 8.77 7.92
C SER A 86 1.44 8.79 6.83
N LEU A 87 1.79 8.22 5.68
CA LEU A 87 0.91 7.96 4.56
C LEU A 87 1.20 6.57 4.00
N GLN A 88 0.32 6.07 3.13
CA GLN A 88 0.55 4.83 2.41
C GLN A 88 0.58 5.11 0.91
N GLU A 89 1.71 4.79 0.29
CA GLU A 89 1.90 4.98 -1.15
C GLU A 89 1.21 3.89 -1.97
N ARG A 90 0.82 4.26 -3.19
CA ARG A 90 0.13 3.38 -4.13
C ARG A 90 0.79 3.43 -5.49
N ALA A 91 1.25 2.27 -5.96
CA ALA A 91 1.74 2.11 -7.32
C ALA A 91 0.68 1.41 -8.18
N TYR A 92 0.61 1.79 -9.45
CA TYR A 92 -0.23 1.17 -10.47
C TYR A 92 0.64 0.76 -11.64
N THR A 93 0.42 -0.43 -12.20
CA THR A 93 1.07 -0.83 -13.43
C THR A 93 0.42 -0.16 -14.64
N SER A 94 1.11 -0.19 -15.78
CA SER A 94 0.45 0.04 -17.06
C SER A 94 -0.75 -0.89 -17.21
N ALA A 95 -1.81 -0.36 -17.82
CA ALA A 95 -3.01 -1.14 -18.11
C ALA A 95 -2.77 -2.10 -19.28
N ILE A 96 -3.30 -3.31 -19.15
CA ILE A 96 -3.42 -4.29 -20.22
C ILE A 96 -4.85 -4.20 -20.72
N TRP A 97 -5.01 -3.84 -22.00
CA TRP A 97 -6.31 -3.70 -22.64
C TRP A 97 -6.64 -4.96 -23.43
N TYR A 98 -7.86 -5.44 -23.28
CA TYR A 98 -8.47 -6.44 -24.14
C TYR A 98 -9.57 -5.78 -24.95
N ALA A 99 -9.44 -5.83 -26.28
CA ALA A 99 -10.41 -5.32 -27.24
C ALA A 99 -10.78 -6.48 -28.19
N PRO A 100 -12.06 -6.93 -28.19
CA PRO A 100 -12.55 -8.02 -29.03
C PRO A 100 -12.36 -7.78 -30.54
#